data_AF-A0A955XJY7-F1
#
_entry.id   AF-A0A955XJY7-F1
#
_cell.length_a   1.000
_cell.length_b   1.000
_cell.length_c   1.000
_cell.angle_alpha   90.00
_cell.angle_beta   90.00
_cell.angle_gamma   90.00
#
_symmetry.space_group_name_H-M   'P 1'
#
loop_
_entity.id
_entity.type
_entity.pdbx_description
1 polymer ?
#
loop_
_entity_poly.entity_id
_entity_poly.type
_entity_poly.pdbx_seq_one_letter_code
_entity_poly.pdbx_strand_id
1 'polypeptide(L)'
;MRTVAALSVLLLALPAIAQNQAQNTPAAKSGPMLDDWNALLTGGCDLEKAHVRTPIEARVLRNAPYAAKGYTFKSAELTALYAADGGWYTPDPKVKAPKFTPAEGACIKKLKGHEQALRKAIAIDKAFETRFTAQHEAVKSLRFASQGLGGPVWRVKKYGAGKDITWELGDDSCKNPNEEGACNVIQLICTEAQCLINAPG
;
A
#
# COMPACT_ATOMS: atom_id res chain seq x y z
N MET A 1 -70.25 47.45 -0.33
CA MET A 1 -68.93 47.62 0.33
C MET A 1 -68.63 46.37 1.14
N ARG A 2 -67.41 45.85 0.96
CA ARG A 2 -66.66 44.89 1.80
C ARG A 2 -67.09 43.41 1.78
N THR A 3 -66.52 42.73 0.80
CA THR A 3 -66.05 41.34 0.80
C THR A 3 -65.02 41.08 1.91
N VAL A 4 -65.09 39.91 2.56
CA VAL A 4 -63.96 39.32 3.31
C VAL A 4 -63.78 37.88 2.82
N ALA A 5 -62.58 37.61 2.32
CA ALA A 5 -62.20 36.39 1.63
C ALA A 5 -61.87 35.25 2.59
N ALA A 6 -62.24 34.02 2.20
CA ALA A 6 -61.99 32.79 2.93
C ALA A 6 -60.55 32.30 2.76
N LEU A 7 -59.94 31.89 3.88
CA LEU A 7 -58.68 31.17 3.99
C LEU A 7 -58.72 29.86 3.17
N SER A 8 -57.69 29.61 2.36
CA SER A 8 -57.37 28.28 1.83
C SER A 8 -55.96 27.91 2.28
N VAL A 9 -55.87 26.97 3.22
CA VAL A 9 -54.62 26.35 3.68
C VAL A 9 -54.30 25.21 2.71
N LEU A 10 -53.26 25.40 1.89
CA LEU A 10 -52.76 24.40 0.96
C LEU A 10 -51.76 23.50 1.70
N LEU A 11 -52.20 22.28 2.04
CA LEU A 11 -51.37 21.25 2.65
C LEU A 11 -50.49 20.59 1.57
N LEU A 12 -49.20 20.88 1.55
CA LEU A 12 -48.23 20.23 0.65
C LEU A 12 -47.86 18.85 1.21
N ALA A 13 -48.28 17.79 0.51
CA ALA A 13 -47.85 16.42 0.78
C ALA A 13 -46.39 16.23 0.33
N LEU A 14 -45.50 15.94 1.27
CA LEU A 14 -44.11 15.57 1.00
C LEU A 14 -44.06 14.12 0.48
N PRO A 15 -43.29 13.80 -0.57
CA PRO A 15 -43.08 12.43 -0.99
C PRO A 15 -42.22 11.69 0.07
N ALA A 16 -42.67 10.51 0.45
CA ALA A 16 -41.93 9.61 1.32
C ALA A 16 -40.58 9.24 0.65
N ILE A 17 -39.48 9.68 1.27
CA ILE A 17 -38.13 9.26 0.89
C ILE A 17 -38.02 7.77 1.24
N ALA A 18 -38.04 6.91 0.22
CA ALA A 18 -37.70 5.51 0.36
C ALA A 18 -36.24 5.42 0.82
N GLN A 19 -36.02 5.12 2.10
CA GLN A 19 -34.70 4.91 2.65
C GLN A 19 -34.10 3.64 2.03
N ASN A 20 -32.99 3.83 1.31
CA ASN A 20 -32.13 2.78 0.76
C ASN A 20 -31.83 1.70 1.80
N GLN A 21 -32.41 0.51 1.64
CA GLN A 21 -31.91 -0.70 2.27
C GLN A 21 -30.75 -1.25 1.43
N ALA A 22 -29.57 -0.68 1.60
CA ALA A 22 -28.34 -1.16 0.98
C ALA A 22 -27.22 -1.32 2.01
N GLN A 23 -27.50 -1.90 3.18
CA GLN A 23 -26.47 -2.11 4.19
C GLN A 23 -26.77 -3.38 5.01
N ASN A 24 -26.54 -4.55 4.44
CA ASN A 24 -26.34 -5.81 5.18
C ASN A 24 -25.66 -6.89 4.31
N THR A 25 -24.75 -6.49 3.43
CA THR A 25 -23.76 -7.43 2.88
C THR A 25 -22.51 -7.30 3.74
N PRO A 26 -21.97 -8.40 4.30
CA PRO A 26 -20.66 -8.34 4.94
C PRO A 26 -19.68 -7.73 3.95
N ALA A 27 -19.03 -6.62 4.31
CA ALA A 27 -18.01 -6.02 3.47
C ALA A 27 -16.98 -7.11 3.12
N ALA A 28 -16.71 -7.28 1.82
CA ALA A 28 -15.69 -8.23 1.39
C ALA A 28 -14.37 -7.86 2.08
N LYS A 29 -13.69 -8.86 2.67
CA LYS A 29 -12.40 -8.62 3.32
C LYS A 29 -11.42 -8.08 2.27
N SER A 30 -10.83 -6.93 2.54
CA SER A 30 -9.83 -6.27 1.68
C SER A 30 -8.77 -5.60 2.53
N GLY A 31 -7.67 -5.20 1.90
CA GLY A 31 -6.55 -4.55 2.56
C GLY A 31 -5.64 -3.89 1.51
N PRO A 32 -4.87 -2.86 1.89
CA PRO A 32 -4.00 -2.10 0.97
C PRO A 32 -3.20 -2.93 -0.04
N MET A 33 -2.60 -4.06 0.36
CA MET A 33 -1.76 -4.83 -0.57
C MET A 33 -2.60 -5.62 -1.58
N LEU A 34 -3.77 -6.12 -1.19
CA LEU A 34 -4.71 -6.75 -2.12
C LEU A 34 -5.34 -5.72 -3.06
N ASP A 35 -5.71 -4.56 -2.54
CA ASP A 35 -6.31 -3.48 -3.31
C ASP A 35 -5.32 -2.94 -4.35
N ASP A 36 -4.06 -2.73 -3.96
CA ASP A 36 -2.99 -2.34 -4.88
C ASP A 36 -2.73 -3.40 -5.97
N TRP A 37 -2.76 -4.68 -5.62
CA TRP A 37 -2.63 -5.76 -6.61
C TRP A 37 -3.79 -5.73 -7.62
N ASN A 38 -5.02 -5.60 -7.14
CA ASN A 38 -6.21 -5.55 -7.99
C ASN A 38 -6.21 -4.31 -8.89
N ALA A 39 -5.80 -3.16 -8.36
CA ALA A 39 -5.65 -1.93 -9.12
C ALA A 39 -4.56 -2.08 -10.20
N LEU A 40 -3.41 -2.68 -9.84
CA LEU A 40 -2.32 -2.93 -10.79
C LEU A 40 -2.76 -3.87 -11.92
N LEU A 41 -3.44 -4.98 -11.59
CA LEU A 41 -3.91 -5.94 -12.56
C LEU A 41 -4.96 -5.33 -13.49
N THR A 42 -5.93 -4.59 -12.95
CA THR A 42 -6.96 -3.87 -13.71
C THR A 42 -6.34 -2.79 -14.61
N GLY A 43 -5.27 -2.14 -14.15
CA GLY A 43 -4.48 -1.17 -14.92
C GLY A 43 -3.55 -1.78 -15.97
N GLY A 44 -3.70 -3.07 -16.31
CA GLY A 44 -2.87 -3.74 -17.33
C GLY A 44 -1.44 -4.05 -16.88
N CYS A 45 -1.19 -4.09 -15.57
CA CYS A 45 0.14 -4.28 -14.99
C CYS A 45 1.16 -3.22 -15.41
N ASP A 46 0.73 -1.95 -15.49
CA ASP A 46 1.63 -0.83 -15.72
C ASP A 46 2.37 -0.45 -14.42
N LEU A 47 3.60 -0.98 -14.27
CA LEU A 47 4.43 -0.80 -13.08
C LEU A 47 4.89 0.65 -12.88
N GLU A 48 5.05 1.40 -13.97
CA GLU A 48 5.45 2.80 -13.92
C GLU A 48 4.30 3.67 -13.44
N LYS A 49 3.11 3.46 -14.02
CA LYS A 49 1.87 4.12 -13.60
C LYS A 49 1.44 3.74 -12.18
N ALA A 50 1.73 2.51 -11.75
CA ALA A 50 1.48 2.07 -10.37
C ALA A 50 2.60 2.46 -9.39
N HIS A 51 3.61 3.19 -9.87
CA HIS A 51 4.74 3.68 -9.11
C HIS A 51 5.44 2.59 -8.28
N VAL A 52 5.71 1.43 -8.88
CA VAL A 52 6.48 0.35 -8.22
C VAL A 52 7.96 0.71 -8.31
N ARG A 53 8.51 1.35 -7.27
CA ARG A 53 9.83 2.00 -7.33
C ARG A 53 10.91 1.29 -6.51
N THR A 54 10.53 0.42 -5.58
CA THR A 54 11.48 -0.30 -4.72
C THR A 54 11.40 -1.83 -4.89
N PRO A 55 12.49 -2.57 -4.60
CA PRO A 55 12.48 -4.03 -4.53
C PRO A 55 11.42 -4.57 -3.56
N ILE A 56 11.16 -3.88 -2.45
CA ILE A 56 10.21 -4.30 -1.43
C ILE A 56 8.79 -4.22 -1.97
N GLU A 57 8.39 -3.10 -2.57
CA GLU A 57 7.08 -2.95 -3.20
C GLU A 57 6.84 -4.01 -4.28
N ALA A 58 7.83 -4.19 -5.17
CA ALA A 58 7.74 -5.19 -6.24
C ALA A 58 7.57 -6.61 -5.66
N ARG A 59 8.30 -6.94 -4.59
CA ARG A 59 8.18 -8.23 -3.90
C ARG A 59 6.80 -8.40 -3.26
N VAL A 60 6.30 -7.38 -2.57
CA VAL A 60 4.99 -7.42 -1.90
C VAL A 60 3.86 -7.55 -2.91
N LEU A 61 3.85 -6.74 -3.98
CA LEU A 61 2.82 -6.84 -5.01
C LEU A 61 2.88 -8.18 -5.77
N ARG A 62 4.08 -8.71 -6.02
CA ARG A 62 4.24 -10.02 -6.69
C ARG A 62 3.63 -11.16 -5.88
N ASN A 63 3.71 -11.08 -4.55
CA ASN A 63 3.26 -12.15 -3.65
C ASN A 63 1.79 -12.01 -3.22
N ALA A 64 1.18 -10.84 -3.38
CA ALA A 64 -0.25 -10.60 -3.08
C ALA A 64 -1.20 -11.62 -3.75
N PRO A 65 -1.11 -11.95 -5.05
CA PRO A 65 -2.01 -12.94 -5.66
C PRO A 65 -1.80 -14.38 -5.15
N TYR A 66 -0.60 -14.70 -4.62
CA TYR A 66 -0.37 -15.98 -3.97
C TYR A 66 -1.09 -16.04 -2.63
N ALA A 67 -0.93 -14.98 -1.83
CA ALA A 67 -1.63 -14.83 -0.56
C ALA A 67 -3.15 -14.91 -0.76
N ALA A 68 -3.68 -14.22 -1.79
CA ALA A 68 -5.12 -14.16 -2.05
C ALA A 68 -5.71 -15.53 -2.39
N LYS A 69 -4.88 -16.46 -2.88
CA LYS A 69 -5.25 -17.85 -3.19
C LYS A 69 -4.89 -18.83 -2.06
N GLY A 70 -4.52 -18.34 -0.89
CA GLY A 70 -4.23 -19.14 0.31
C GLY A 70 -2.84 -19.77 0.33
N TYR A 71 -1.88 -19.29 -0.46
CA TYR A 71 -0.51 -19.81 -0.42
C TYR A 71 0.13 -19.60 0.96
N THR A 72 0.74 -20.64 1.51
CA THR A 72 1.50 -20.56 2.77
C THR A 72 2.95 -20.15 2.51
N PHE A 73 3.35 -18.95 2.94
CA PHE A 73 4.72 -18.48 2.76
C PHE A 73 5.69 -19.13 3.74
N LYS A 74 6.91 -19.44 3.27
CA LYS A 74 8.04 -19.82 4.13
C LYS A 74 8.71 -18.61 4.78
N SER A 75 8.55 -17.45 4.16
CA SER A 75 9.01 -16.15 4.67
C SER A 75 8.07 -15.67 5.76
N ALA A 76 8.54 -15.68 7.01
CA ALA A 76 7.77 -15.22 8.17
C ALA A 76 7.32 -13.76 8.02
N GLU A 77 8.15 -12.92 7.39
CA GLU A 77 7.84 -11.51 7.14
C GLU A 77 6.66 -11.30 6.19
N LEU A 78 6.51 -12.14 5.16
CA LEU A 78 5.38 -12.08 4.23
C LEU A 78 4.10 -12.62 4.88
N THR A 79 4.23 -13.68 5.68
CA THR A 79 3.10 -14.19 6.47
C THR A 79 2.59 -13.13 7.43
N ALA A 80 3.49 -12.46 8.17
CA ALA A 80 3.14 -11.39 9.09
C ALA A 80 2.47 -10.20 8.37
N LEU A 81 3.05 -9.77 7.24
CA LEU A 81 2.51 -8.68 6.43
C LEU A 81 1.05 -8.93 6.03
N TYR A 82 0.78 -10.05 5.35
CA TYR A 82 -0.56 -10.31 4.82
C TYR A 82 -1.57 -10.71 5.90
N ALA A 83 -1.11 -11.30 7.02
CA ALA A 83 -1.99 -11.57 8.16
C ALA A 83 -2.51 -10.28 8.80
N ALA A 84 -1.72 -9.21 8.76
CA ALA A 84 -2.11 -7.88 9.25
C ALA A 84 -2.91 -7.05 8.22
N ASP A 85 -2.95 -7.49 6.95
CA ASP A 85 -3.56 -6.74 5.86
C ASP A 85 -5.07 -7.04 5.76
N GLY A 86 -5.88 -6.48 6.66
CA GLY A 86 -7.34 -6.46 6.50
C GLY A 86 -8.07 -7.83 6.51
N GLY A 87 -7.40 -8.90 6.94
CA GLY A 87 -8.01 -10.21 7.21
C GLY A 87 -8.40 -11.04 5.98
N TRP A 88 -8.01 -10.62 4.78
CA TRP A 88 -8.27 -11.37 3.54
C TRP A 88 -7.33 -12.57 3.36
N TYR A 89 -6.14 -12.53 3.94
CA TYR A 89 -5.19 -13.64 3.84
C TYR A 89 -5.59 -14.81 4.73
N THR A 90 -5.93 -15.94 4.09
CA THR A 90 -6.27 -17.19 4.78
C THR A 90 -5.34 -18.30 4.27
N PRO A 91 -4.22 -18.60 4.96
CA PRO A 91 -3.29 -19.62 4.50
C PRO A 91 -3.93 -21.02 4.51
N ASP A 92 -3.80 -21.74 3.40
CA ASP A 92 -4.18 -23.15 3.27
C ASP A 92 -2.92 -23.99 3.00
N PRO A 93 -2.52 -24.88 3.93
CA PRO A 93 -1.38 -25.77 3.74
C PRO A 93 -1.47 -26.67 2.51
N LYS A 94 -2.67 -26.92 1.98
CA LYS A 94 -2.91 -27.74 0.78
C LYS A 94 -2.59 -26.98 -0.51
N VAL A 95 -2.59 -25.64 -0.49
CA VAL A 95 -2.25 -24.83 -1.66
C VAL A 95 -0.73 -24.68 -1.77
N LYS A 96 -0.11 -25.52 -2.61
CA LYS A 96 1.32 -25.45 -2.92
C LYS A 96 1.64 -24.70 -4.21
N ALA A 97 0.75 -24.74 -5.18
CA ALA A 97 0.92 -24.10 -6.48
C ALA A 97 -0.40 -23.50 -6.94
N PRO A 98 -0.70 -22.24 -6.55
CA PRO A 98 -1.92 -21.57 -7.00
C PRO A 98 -1.96 -21.48 -8.52
N LYS A 99 -3.15 -21.67 -9.10
CA LYS A 99 -3.37 -21.43 -10.53
C LYS A 99 -3.64 -19.95 -10.77
N PHE A 100 -2.95 -19.40 -11.76
CA PHE A 100 -3.10 -18.01 -12.18
C PHE A 100 -3.73 -17.95 -13.57
N THR A 101 -4.52 -16.91 -13.82
CA THR A 101 -4.93 -16.57 -15.18
C THR A 101 -3.71 -16.14 -16.00
N PRO A 102 -3.78 -16.15 -17.35
CA PRO A 102 -2.70 -15.65 -18.19
C PRO A 102 -2.29 -14.21 -17.84
N ALA A 103 -3.25 -13.34 -17.53
CA ALA A 103 -2.99 -11.95 -17.14
C ALA A 103 -2.27 -11.84 -15.79
N GLU A 104 -2.74 -12.57 -14.76
CA GLU A 104 -2.08 -12.64 -13.45
C GLU A 104 -0.64 -13.14 -13.60
N GLY A 105 -0.43 -14.24 -14.35
CA GLY A 105 0.88 -14.84 -14.58
C GLY A 105 1.84 -13.90 -15.32
N ALA A 106 1.37 -13.20 -16.34
CA ALA A 106 2.15 -12.19 -17.07
C ALA A 106 2.56 -11.03 -16.13
N CYS A 107 1.65 -10.56 -15.29
CA CYS A 107 1.95 -9.49 -14.35
C CYS A 107 2.95 -9.91 -13.26
N ILE A 108 2.78 -11.11 -12.68
CA ILE A 108 3.73 -11.70 -11.73
C ILE A 108 5.14 -11.80 -12.34
N LYS A 109 5.22 -12.22 -13.62
CA LYS A 109 6.50 -12.28 -14.35
C LYS A 109 7.12 -10.90 -14.54
N LYS A 110 6.32 -9.89 -14.90
CA LYS A 110 6.78 -8.49 -15.05
C LYS A 110 7.30 -7.93 -13.73
N LEU A 111 6.56 -8.10 -12.64
CA LEU A 111 6.98 -7.72 -11.28
C LEU A 111 8.28 -8.41 -10.86
N LYS A 112 8.43 -9.71 -11.16
CA LYS A 112 9.68 -10.44 -10.87
C LYS A 112 10.88 -9.86 -11.62
N GLY A 113 10.73 -9.57 -12.91
CA GLY A 113 11.79 -8.95 -13.70
C GLY A 113 12.15 -7.55 -13.19
N HIS A 114 11.12 -6.75 -12.88
CA HIS A 114 11.26 -5.40 -12.31
C HIS A 114 11.95 -5.42 -10.95
N GLU A 115 11.53 -6.30 -10.04
CA GLU A 115 12.19 -6.48 -8.73
C GLU A 115 13.68 -6.80 -8.91
N GLN A 116 14.04 -7.70 -9.84
CA GLN A 116 15.43 -8.03 -10.09
C GLN A 116 16.24 -6.86 -10.62
N ALA A 117 15.66 -6.02 -11.49
CA ALA A 117 16.30 -4.80 -11.96
C ALA A 117 16.51 -3.81 -10.80
N LEU A 118 15.49 -3.59 -9.98
CA LEU A 118 15.57 -2.70 -8.82
C LEU A 118 16.60 -3.19 -7.79
N ARG A 119 16.72 -4.49 -7.55
CA ARG A 119 17.73 -5.05 -6.63
C ARG A 119 19.17 -4.85 -7.11
N LYS A 120 19.38 -4.70 -8.42
CA LYS A 120 20.71 -4.36 -8.96
C LYS A 120 21.03 -2.88 -8.79
N ALA A 121 20.00 -2.03 -8.86
CA ALA A 121 20.14 -0.58 -8.71
C ALA A 121 20.20 -0.13 -7.24
N ILE A 122 19.46 -0.82 -6.37
CA ILE A 122 19.25 -0.44 -4.97
C ILE A 122 19.74 -1.60 -4.10
N ALA A 123 20.87 -1.39 -3.43
CA ALA A 123 21.37 -2.32 -2.43
C ALA A 123 20.50 -2.22 -1.17
N ILE A 124 19.82 -3.31 -0.83
CA ILE A 124 19.02 -3.42 0.39
C ILE A 124 19.60 -4.53 1.24
N ASP A 125 19.93 -4.20 2.48
CA ASP A 125 20.34 -5.21 3.45
C ASP A 125 19.20 -6.20 3.73
N LYS A 126 19.52 -7.50 3.74
CA LYS A 126 18.51 -8.55 3.90
C LYS A 126 17.82 -8.49 5.26
N ALA A 127 18.56 -8.18 6.33
CA ALA A 127 17.97 -8.10 7.66
C ALA A 127 17.06 -6.87 7.81
N PHE A 128 17.37 -5.77 7.12
CA PHE A 128 16.45 -4.65 6.96
C PHE A 128 15.21 -5.04 6.17
N GLU A 129 15.36 -5.62 4.97
CA GLU A 129 14.21 -6.01 4.14
C GLU A 129 13.25 -6.92 4.92
N THR A 130 13.78 -7.92 5.65
CA THR A 130 12.97 -8.82 6.48
C THR A 130 12.20 -8.06 7.57
N ARG A 131 12.87 -7.20 8.33
CA ARG A 131 12.22 -6.42 9.41
C ARG A 131 11.20 -5.44 8.86
N PHE A 132 11.56 -4.71 7.81
CA PHE A 132 10.70 -3.74 7.16
C PHE A 132 9.43 -4.41 6.59
N THR A 133 9.59 -5.51 5.86
CA THR A 133 8.46 -6.23 5.24
C THR A 133 7.48 -6.77 6.29
N ALA A 134 7.98 -7.19 7.46
CA ALA A 134 7.12 -7.68 8.54
C ALA A 134 6.25 -6.57 9.17
N GLN A 135 6.59 -5.30 8.99
CA GLN A 135 5.90 -4.16 9.56
C GLN A 135 4.85 -3.63 8.57
N HIS A 136 3.59 -4.04 8.75
CA HIS A 136 2.48 -3.69 7.84
C HIS A 136 2.39 -2.18 7.56
N GLU A 137 2.39 -1.34 8.61
CA GLU A 137 2.30 0.10 8.42
C GLU A 137 3.52 0.67 7.68
N ALA A 138 4.72 0.11 7.86
CA ALA A 138 5.90 0.55 7.11
C ALA A 138 5.77 0.29 5.61
N VAL A 139 5.30 -0.90 5.24
CA VAL A 139 5.05 -1.26 3.82
C VAL A 139 3.91 -0.43 3.23
N LYS A 140 2.84 -0.20 3.99
CA LYS A 140 1.72 0.66 3.56
C LYS A 140 2.16 2.09 3.34
N SER A 141 2.95 2.66 4.25
CA SER A 141 3.51 4.02 4.08
C SER A 141 4.45 4.10 2.89
N LEU A 142 5.26 3.07 2.64
CA LEU A 142 6.10 2.99 1.44
C LEU A 142 5.26 3.06 0.16
N ARG A 143 4.14 2.34 0.11
CA ARG A 143 3.20 2.35 -1.03
C ARG A 143 2.48 3.69 -1.18
N PHE A 144 2.05 4.29 -0.08
CA PHE A 144 1.41 5.60 -0.13
C PHE A 144 2.37 6.67 -0.65
N ALA A 145 3.61 6.67 -0.16
CA ALA A 145 4.64 7.62 -0.58
C ALA A 145 4.98 7.50 -2.07
N SER A 146 4.95 6.28 -2.64
CA SER A 146 5.21 6.10 -4.07
C SER A 146 4.07 6.57 -4.97
N GLN A 147 2.82 6.59 -4.48
CA GLN A 147 1.63 6.99 -5.24
C GLN A 147 1.34 8.50 -5.21
N GLY A 148 1.64 9.20 -4.11
CA GLY A 148 1.13 10.56 -3.85
C GLY A 148 2.08 11.71 -4.17
N LEU A 149 3.38 11.47 -4.34
CA LEU A 149 4.37 12.53 -4.51
C LEU A 149 5.03 12.37 -5.88
N GLY A 150 5.00 13.41 -6.71
CA GLY A 150 5.67 13.48 -8.01
C GLY A 150 7.20 13.44 -7.96
N GLY A 151 7.79 12.48 -7.24
CA GLY A 151 9.21 12.31 -6.88
C GLY A 151 9.30 11.80 -5.43
N PRO A 152 10.17 10.82 -5.07
CA PRO A 152 11.64 10.87 -5.25
C PRO A 152 12.35 9.55 -5.68
N VAL A 153 13.66 9.64 -5.90
CA VAL A 153 14.61 8.50 -5.95
C VAL A 153 14.94 8.06 -4.52
N TRP A 154 14.76 6.77 -4.22
CA TRP A 154 15.05 6.22 -2.89
C TRP A 154 16.56 6.15 -2.63
N ARG A 155 17.08 6.97 -1.69
CA ARG A 155 18.46 6.81 -1.18
C ARG A 155 18.50 6.24 0.21
N VAL A 156 18.88 4.98 0.27
CA VAL A 156 19.19 4.26 1.50
C VAL A 156 20.54 4.77 2.03
N LYS A 157 20.53 5.70 2.99
CA LYS A 157 21.73 6.07 3.75
C LYS A 157 21.75 5.36 5.08
N LYS A 158 22.84 4.65 5.36
CA LYS A 158 23.11 4.01 6.65
C LYS A 158 23.82 5.02 7.54
N TYR A 159 23.18 5.47 8.62
CA TYR A 159 23.84 6.26 9.65
C TYR A 159 24.03 5.45 10.93
N GLY A 160 25.20 5.59 11.55
CA GLY A 160 25.51 5.06 12.88
C GLY A 160 26.61 3.99 12.92
N ALA A 161 27.40 4.02 14.00
CA ALA A 161 28.25 2.93 14.44
C ALA A 161 27.54 2.21 15.60
N GLY A 162 26.92 1.05 15.35
CA GLY A 162 26.17 0.31 16.39
C GLY A 162 25.01 -0.55 15.87
N LYS A 163 24.09 -0.90 16.78
CA LYS A 163 22.88 -1.73 16.54
C LYS A 163 21.69 -0.96 15.97
N ASP A 164 21.70 0.37 16.13
CA ASP A 164 20.65 1.23 15.59
C ASP A 164 21.04 1.65 14.18
N ILE A 165 20.19 1.32 13.22
CA ILE A 165 20.39 1.70 11.82
C ILE A 165 19.27 2.65 11.44
N THR A 166 19.63 3.93 11.31
CA THR A 166 18.73 4.93 10.76
C THR A 166 18.78 4.86 9.24
N TRP A 167 17.60 4.72 8.63
CA TRP A 167 17.44 4.76 7.19
C TRP A 167 16.68 6.03 6.82
N GLU A 168 17.24 6.83 5.92
CA GLU A 168 16.54 8.02 5.40
C GLU A 168 15.89 7.68 4.07
N LEU A 169 14.70 8.23 3.82
CA LEU A 169 14.06 8.24 2.51
C LEU A 169 13.92 9.71 2.12
N GLY A 170 14.66 10.15 1.11
CA GLY A 170 14.67 11.55 0.69
C GLY A 170 14.83 11.70 -0.81
N ASP A 171 14.49 12.89 -1.33
CA ASP A 171 14.58 13.26 -2.74
C ASP A 171 16.01 13.57 -3.19
N ASP A 172 16.34 13.24 -4.44
CA ASP A 172 17.60 13.60 -5.11
C ASP A 172 17.68 15.09 -5.42
N SER A 173 16.53 15.77 -5.50
CA SER A 173 16.46 17.23 -5.59
C SER A 173 17.03 17.91 -4.33
N CYS A 174 17.10 17.20 -3.19
CA CYS A 174 17.68 17.68 -1.94
C CYS A 174 19.21 17.56 -1.96
N LYS A 175 19.88 18.52 -2.61
CA LYS A 175 21.35 18.60 -2.63
C LYS A 175 21.93 19.13 -1.31
N ASN A 176 21.13 19.77 -0.46
CA ASN A 176 21.61 20.37 0.78
C ASN A 176 20.59 20.19 1.91
N PRO A 177 20.86 19.38 2.96
CA PRO A 177 19.95 19.19 4.08
C PRO A 177 19.80 20.44 4.99
N ASN A 178 20.60 21.49 4.76
CA ASN A 178 20.58 22.73 5.54
C ASN A 178 19.87 23.89 4.82
N GLU A 179 19.37 23.69 3.61
CA GLU A 179 18.56 24.70 2.93
C GLU A 179 17.10 24.54 3.40
N GLU A 180 16.61 25.54 4.14
CA GLU A 180 15.22 25.65 4.57
C GLU A 180 14.31 25.80 3.34
N GLY A 181 13.91 24.66 2.78
CA GLY A 181 13.08 24.59 1.58
C GLY A 181 12.61 23.16 1.31
N ALA A 182 11.50 22.78 1.95
CA ALA A 182 10.57 21.73 1.53
C ALA A 182 11.14 20.35 1.09
N CYS A 183 12.18 19.85 1.76
CA CYS A 183 12.56 18.45 1.63
C CYS A 183 11.67 17.59 2.53
N ASN A 184 10.65 16.95 1.96
CA ASN A 184 9.87 15.91 2.64
C ASN A 184 10.71 14.63 2.76
N VAL A 185 11.69 14.64 3.67
CA VAL A 185 12.48 13.46 4.00
C VAL A 185 11.64 12.61 4.96
N ILE A 186 11.17 11.46 4.51
CA ILE A 186 10.57 10.47 5.40
C ILE A 186 11.73 9.72 6.06
N GLN A 187 12.01 10.03 7.32
CA GLN A 187 13.05 9.31 8.04
C GLN A 187 12.44 8.02 8.58
N LEU A 188 13.00 6.87 8.20
CA LEU A 188 12.56 5.56 8.66
C LEU A 188 13.60 4.99 9.62
N ILE A 189 13.36 5.21 10.90
CA ILE A 189 14.25 4.80 11.97
C ILE A 189 13.91 3.36 12.34
N CYS A 190 14.72 2.40 11.91
CA CYS A 190 14.54 0.99 12.26
C CYS A 190 15.53 0.58 13.36
N THR A 191 14.98 0.30 14.54
CA THR A 191 15.71 -0.32 15.66
C THR A 191 15.67 -1.85 15.56
N GLU A 192 16.26 -2.57 16.52
CA GLU A 192 16.08 -4.02 16.65
C GLU A 192 14.59 -4.42 16.83
N ALA A 193 13.76 -3.55 17.43
CA ALA A 193 12.38 -3.88 17.82
C ALA A 193 11.30 -3.35 16.86
N GLN A 194 11.52 -2.19 16.23
CA GLN A 194 10.49 -1.49 15.46
C GLN A 194 11.08 -0.55 14.41
N CYS A 195 10.32 -0.33 13.33
CA CYS A 195 10.57 0.73 12.36
C CYS A 195 9.59 1.87 12.60
N LEU A 196 10.10 3.01 13.04
CA LEU A 196 9.33 4.24 13.21
C LEU A 196 9.49 5.11 11.97
N ILE A 197 8.37 5.68 11.52
CA ILE A 197 8.35 6.67 10.46
C ILE A 197 8.29 8.04 11.12
N ASN A 198 9.35 8.82 10.97
CA ASN A 198 9.36 10.22 11.33
C ASN A 198 9.16 11.02 10.03
N ALA A 199 7.92 11.48 9.81
CA ALA A 199 7.63 12.44 8.76
C ALA A 199 7.76 13.85 9.36
N PRO A 200 8.38 14.82 8.66
CA PRO A 200 8.33 16.22 9.09
C PRO A 200 6.87 16.67 9.12
N GLY A 201 6.48 17.30 10.22
CA GLY A 201 5.15 17.90 10.40
C GLY A 201 4.98 19.22 9.67
#